data_AF-A0AAV5G4B2-F1
#
_entry.id   AF-A0AAV5G4B2-F1
#
_cell.length_a   1.000
_cell.length_b   1.000
_cell.length_c   1.000
_cell.angle_alpha   90.00
_cell.angle_beta   90.00
_cell.angle_gamma   90.00
#
_symmetry.space_group_name_H-M   'P 1'
#
loop_
_entity.id
_entity.type
_entity.pdbx_description
1 polymer ?
#
loop_
_entity_poly.entity_id
_entity_poly.type
_entity_poly.pdbx_seq_one_letter_code
_entity_poly.pdbx_strand_id
1 'polypeptide(L)'
;MTFMEVAQPRWYERALVLAVQGVFFNAYFLGYILSPKFAHRVVGYLEEEAIHSYTEYLKDLESGKIKNVPAPAIAIDYWRLPANATLKDVVTVVRADEAHHRDVNHFASDIHYQGMQLKESPAPIGYH
;
A
#
# COMPACT_ATOMS: atom_id res chain seq x y z
N MET A 1 8.01 -6.90 3.30
CA MET A 1 9.16 -7.85 3.20
C MET A 1 10.17 -7.40 2.16
N THR A 2 9.76 -7.17 0.92
CA THR A 2 10.63 -6.67 -0.17
C THR A 2 11.59 -5.54 0.22
N PHE A 3 11.09 -4.46 0.82
CA PHE A 3 11.94 -3.32 1.19
C PHE A 3 12.92 -3.59 2.33
N MET A 4 12.73 -4.66 3.12
CA MET A 4 13.73 -5.07 4.13
C MET A 4 15.00 -5.64 3.49
N GLU A 5 14.90 -6.23 2.30
CA GLU A 5 16.06 -6.67 1.50
C GLU A 5 16.82 -5.47 0.89
N VAL A 6 16.15 -4.31 0.78
CA VAL A 6 16.71 -3.07 0.22
C VAL A 6 17.30 -2.18 1.31
N ALA A 7 16.59 -2.05 2.43
CA ALA A 7 16.96 -1.20 3.56
C ALA A 7 16.92 -2.01 4.86
N GLN A 8 18.03 -1.98 5.60
CA GLN A 8 18.16 -2.66 6.90
C GLN A 8 17.89 -1.67 8.03
N PRO A 9 16.73 -1.72 8.70
CA PRO A 9 16.38 -0.73 9.70
C PRO A 9 17.16 -0.93 10.99
N ARG A 10 17.55 0.21 11.57
CA ARG A 10 18.24 0.31 12.86
C ARG A 10 17.29 0.01 14.02
N TRP A 11 17.84 -0.24 15.20
CA TRP A 11 17.04 -0.63 16.37
C TRP A 11 15.99 0.42 16.77
N TYR A 12 16.30 1.72 16.61
CA TYR A 12 15.37 2.80 16.94
C TYR A 12 14.24 2.95 15.91
N GLU A 13 14.49 2.67 14.63
CA GLU A 13 13.45 2.62 13.60
C GLU A 13 12.48 1.47 13.88
N ARG A 14 13.00 0.32 14.31
CA ARG A 14 12.17 -0.82 14.75
C ARG A 14 11.33 -0.46 15.98
N ALA A 15 11.91 0.22 16.97
CA ALA A 15 11.18 0.70 18.13
C ALA A 15 10.08 1.70 17.75
N LEU A 16 10.35 2.60 16.80
CA LEU A 16 9.35 3.52 16.25
C LEU A 16 8.20 2.77 15.58
N VAL A 17 8.49 1.77 14.75
CA VAL A 17 7.45 0.94 14.10
C VAL A 17 6.57 0.24 15.15
N LEU A 18 7.16 -0.33 16.20
CA LEU A 18 6.39 -0.96 17.29
C LEU A 18 5.47 0.04 18.01
N ALA A 19 5.96 1.25 18.28
CA ALA A 19 5.18 2.30 18.92
C ALA A 19 4.01 2.76 18.03
N VAL A 20 4.27 3.05 16.75
CA VAL A 20 3.24 3.46 15.79
C VAL A 20 2.22 2.36 15.59
N GLN A 21 2.64 1.10 15.46
CA GLN A 21 1.73 -0.05 15.37
C GLN A 21 0.83 -0.17 16.61
N GLY A 22 1.39 0.00 17.81
CA GLY A 22 0.63 -0.02 19.05
C GLY A 22 -0.48 1.02 19.09
N VAL A 23 -0.23 2.23 18.60
CA VAL A 23 -1.24 3.30 18.54
C VAL A 23 -2.23 3.08 17.39
N PHE A 24 -1.72 2.90 16.17
CA PHE A 24 -2.53 2.83 14.96
C PHE A 24 -3.46 1.61 14.96
N PHE A 25 -2.98 0.44 15.39
CA PHE A 25 -3.81 -0.76 15.47
C PHE A 25 -5.03 -0.54 16.37
N ASN A 26 -4.83 -0.01 17.58
CA ASN A 26 -5.93 0.20 18.52
C ASN A 26 -6.91 1.27 18.02
N ALA A 27 -6.40 2.38 17.46
CA ALA A 27 -7.24 3.43 16.89
C ALA A 27 -8.06 2.91 15.69
N TYR A 28 -7.44 2.20 14.77
CA TYR A 28 -8.10 1.62 13.60
C TYR A 28 -9.12 0.54 14.00
N PHE A 29 -8.76 -0.35 14.94
CA PHE A 29 -9.66 -1.39 15.46
C PHE A 29 -10.95 -0.79 16.05
N LEU A 30 -10.83 0.20 16.94
CA LEU A 30 -11.99 0.89 17.51
C LEU A 30 -12.76 1.66 16.43
N GLY A 31 -12.06 2.34 15.52
CA GLY A 31 -12.67 3.03 14.39
C GLY A 31 -13.51 2.12 13.51
N TYR A 32 -13.02 0.90 13.25
CA TYR A 32 -13.72 -0.09 12.42
C TYR A 32 -14.98 -0.64 13.12
N ILE A 33 -14.95 -0.90 14.43
CA ILE A 33 -16.15 -1.29 15.20
C ILE A 33 -17.20 -0.18 15.14
N LEU A 34 -16.79 1.07 15.30
CA LEU A 34 -17.71 2.22 15.31
C LEU A 34 -18.29 2.54 13.93
N SER A 35 -17.47 2.46 12.87
CA SER A 35 -17.85 2.86 11.53
C SER A 35 -16.92 2.24 10.47
N PRO A 36 -17.30 1.09 9.89
CA PRO A 36 -16.56 0.47 8.79
C PRO A 36 -16.40 1.41 7.58
N LYS A 37 -17.43 2.20 7.26
CA LYS A 37 -17.37 3.19 6.17
C LYS A 37 -16.26 4.23 6.39
N PHE A 38 -16.12 4.72 7.63
CA PHE A 38 -15.07 5.67 7.97
C PHE A 38 -13.69 5.02 7.87
N ALA A 39 -13.54 3.82 8.45
CA ALA A 39 -12.27 3.10 8.43
C ALA A 39 -11.80 2.79 7.00
N HIS A 40 -12.71 2.34 6.12
CA HIS A 40 -12.41 2.13 4.71
C HIS A 40 -12.05 3.44 3.99
N ARG A 41 -12.78 4.54 4.23
CA ARG A 41 -12.45 5.83 3.62
C ARG A 41 -11.08 6.36 4.06
N VAL A 42 -10.71 6.20 5.32
CA VAL A 42 -9.39 6.57 5.83
C VAL A 42 -8.30 5.80 5.09
N VAL A 43 -8.44 4.48 4.93
CA VAL A 43 -7.47 3.68 4.17
C VAL A 43 -7.43 4.13 2.71
N GLY A 44 -8.57 4.36 2.07
CA GLY A 44 -8.61 4.88 0.70
C GLY A 44 -7.76 6.15 0.51
N TYR A 45 -7.84 7.10 1.45
CA TYR A 45 -6.98 8.29 1.42
C TYR A 45 -5.51 8.02 1.75
N LEU A 46 -5.21 7.07 2.64
CA LEU A 46 -3.82 6.64 2.87
C LEU A 46 -3.19 6.05 1.61
N GLU A 47 -3.96 5.30 0.82
CA GLU A 47 -3.47 4.74 -0.43
C GLU A 47 -3.31 5.80 -1.53
N GLU A 48 -4.14 6.85 -1.55
CA GLU A 48 -3.89 8.03 -2.42
C GLU A 48 -2.50 8.65 -2.13
N GLU A 49 -2.18 8.84 -0.85
CA GLU A 49 -0.88 9.34 -0.42
C GLU A 49 0.26 8.34 -0.71
N ALA A 50 -0.01 7.03 -0.63
CA ALA A 50 0.95 6.00 -1.01
C ALA A 50 1.27 6.05 -2.51
N ILE A 51 0.25 6.18 -3.38
CA ILE A 51 0.42 6.35 -4.83
C ILE A 51 1.24 7.61 -5.14
N HIS A 52 0.95 8.71 -4.45
CA HIS A 52 1.72 9.95 -4.59
C HIS A 52 3.19 9.72 -4.20
N SER A 53 3.43 9.13 -3.03
CA SER A 53 4.77 8.84 -2.52
C SER A 53 5.58 7.92 -3.44
N TYR A 54 4.98 6.85 -3.96
CA TYR A 54 5.66 5.97 -4.91
C TYR A 54 5.87 6.62 -6.28
N THR A 55 5.02 7.56 -6.67
CA THR A 55 5.26 8.37 -7.88
C THR A 55 6.48 9.29 -7.71
N GLU A 56 6.63 9.93 -6.56
CA GLU A 56 7.85 10.71 -6.25
C GLU A 56 9.09 9.81 -6.16
N TYR A 57 8.97 8.62 -5.57
CA TYR A 57 10.06 7.64 -5.56
C TYR A 57 10.49 7.29 -6.99
N LEU A 58 9.56 6.98 -7.90
CA LEU A 58 9.90 6.71 -9.29
C LEU A 58 10.65 7.87 -9.95
N LYS A 59 10.26 9.12 -9.70
CA LYS A 59 10.98 10.30 -10.19
C LYS A 59 12.40 10.38 -9.65
N ASP A 60 12.60 10.06 -8.37
CA ASP A 60 13.92 10.06 -7.74
C ASP A 60 14.82 8.93 -8.26
N LEU A 61 14.25 7.78 -8.65
CA LEU A 61 14.97 6.71 -9.36
C LEU A 61 15.34 7.13 -10.79
N GLU A 62 14.43 7.75 -11.52
CA GLU A 62 14.64 8.18 -12.91
C GLU A 62 15.66 9.34 -13.02
N SER A 63 15.66 10.24 -12.05
CA SER A 63 16.65 11.33 -11.96
C SER A 63 18.00 10.89 -11.40
N GLY A 64 18.14 9.63 -10.95
CA GLY A 64 19.37 9.07 -10.42
C GLY A 64 19.72 9.52 -9.00
N LYS A 65 18.82 10.23 -8.30
CA LYS A 65 18.99 10.55 -6.87
C LYS A 65 19.01 9.29 -6.01
N ILE A 66 18.21 8.29 -6.38
CA ILE A 66 18.22 6.95 -5.78
C ILE A 66 18.78 5.97 -6.80
N LYS A 67 19.69 5.09 -6.36
CA LYS A 67 20.29 4.07 -7.21
C LYS A 67 19.26 3.00 -7.57
N ASN A 68 19.05 2.78 -8.87
CA ASN A 68 18.22 1.68 -9.36
C ASN A 68 18.99 0.34 -9.29
N VAL A 69 18.85 -0.38 -8.18
CA VAL A 69 19.50 -1.67 -7.94
C VAL A 69 18.68 -2.85 -8.49
N PRO A 70 19.27 -4.05 -8.66
CA PRO A 70 18.49 -5.25 -8.99
C PRO A 70 17.36 -5.51 -7.98
N ALA A 71 16.22 -6.00 -8.47
CA ALA A 71 15.08 -6.33 -7.63
C ALA A 71 15.43 -7.48 -6.67
N PRO A 72 14.98 -7.44 -5.40
CA PRO A 72 15.11 -8.57 -4.49
C PRO A 72 14.39 -9.82 -5.03
N ALA A 73 14.95 -11.01 -4.78
CA ALA A 73 14.38 -12.27 -5.25
C ALA A 73 12.92 -12.47 -4.81
N ILE A 74 12.59 -12.10 -3.57
CA ILE A 74 11.21 -12.15 -3.06
C ILE A 74 10.23 -11.31 -3.88
N ALA A 75 10.67 -10.18 -4.45
CA ALA A 75 9.83 -9.34 -5.29
C ALA A 75 9.64 -9.96 -6.67
N ILE A 76 10.73 -10.50 -7.24
CA ILE A 76 10.69 -11.22 -8.51
C ILE A 76 9.69 -12.38 -8.42
N ASP A 77 9.78 -13.19 -7.36
CA ASP A 77 8.91 -14.35 -7.18
C ASP A 77 7.45 -13.95 -6.93
N TYR A 78 7.20 -12.97 -6.06
CA TYR A 78 5.85 -12.56 -5.67
C TYR A 78 5.08 -11.89 -6.83
N TRP A 79 5.67 -10.89 -7.48
CA TRP A 79 5.05 -10.19 -8.60
C TRP A 79 5.33 -10.84 -9.96
N ARG A 80 6.04 -11.98 -9.99
CA ARG A 80 6.44 -12.69 -11.22
C ARG A 80 7.17 -11.79 -12.22
N LEU A 81 8.08 -10.96 -11.71
CA LEU A 81 8.85 -10.05 -12.54
C LEU A 81 9.91 -10.81 -13.36
N PRO A 82 10.42 -10.22 -14.47
CA PRO A 82 11.60 -10.76 -15.15
C PRO A 82 12.81 -10.88 -14.21
N ALA A 83 13.68 -11.87 -14.43
CA ALA A 83 14.84 -12.12 -13.58
C ALA A 83 15.85 -10.95 -13.54
N ASN A 84 15.84 -10.07 -14.56
CA ASN A 84 16.65 -8.87 -14.63
C ASN A 84 15.91 -7.60 -14.17
N ALA A 85 14.77 -7.73 -13.50
CA ALA A 85 14.01 -6.62 -12.97
C ALA A 85 14.83 -5.80 -11.95
N THR A 86 14.47 -4.54 -11.84
CA THR A 86 15.14 -3.53 -11.02
C THR A 86 14.20 -2.98 -9.95
N LEU A 87 14.74 -2.19 -9.02
CA LEU A 87 13.97 -1.53 -7.98
C LEU A 87 12.87 -0.62 -8.57
N LYS A 88 13.11 0.00 -9.74
CA LYS A 88 12.08 0.75 -10.48
C LYS A 88 10.88 -0.13 -10.86
N ASP A 89 11.12 -1.35 -11.34
CA ASP A 89 10.05 -2.28 -11.72
C ASP A 89 9.25 -2.71 -10.49
N VAL A 90 9.94 -2.96 -9.37
CA VAL A 90 9.30 -3.27 -8.08
C VAL A 90 8.42 -2.11 -7.59
N VAL A 91 8.94 -0.89 -7.56
CA VAL A 91 8.17 0.29 -7.12
C VAL A 91 6.96 0.53 -8.05
N THR A 92 7.10 0.22 -9.35
CA THR A 92 6.01 0.36 -10.32
C THR A 92 4.85 -0.59 -10.01
N VAL A 93 5.13 -1.86 -9.71
CA VAL A 93 4.07 -2.83 -9.37
C VAL A 93 3.51 -2.60 -7.97
N VAL A 94 4.33 -2.20 -7.00
CA VAL A 94 3.83 -1.81 -5.66
C VAL A 94 2.87 -0.63 -5.77
N ARG A 95 3.19 0.41 -6.55
CA ARG A 95 2.27 1.54 -6.77
C ARG A 95 0.95 1.10 -7.41
N ALA A 96 0.99 0.09 -8.29
CA ALA A 96 -0.23 -0.46 -8.90
C ALA A 96 -1.08 -1.22 -7.86
N ASP A 97 -0.46 -1.94 -6.94
CA ASP A 97 -1.16 -2.57 -5.80
C ASP A 97 -1.84 -1.50 -4.94
N GLU A 98 -1.16 -0.39 -4.61
CA GLU A 98 -1.78 0.67 -3.81
C GLU A 98 -2.92 1.39 -4.55
N ALA A 99 -2.83 1.54 -5.88
CA ALA A 99 -3.95 2.02 -6.68
C ALA A 99 -5.16 1.07 -6.59
N HIS A 100 -4.93 -0.24 -6.65
CA HIS A 100 -6.00 -1.21 -6.46
C HIS A 100 -6.59 -1.15 -5.04
N HIS A 101 -5.75 -1.03 -4.01
CA HIS A 101 -6.19 -0.90 -2.62
C HIS A 101 -7.02 0.37 -2.40
N ARG A 102 -6.61 1.50 -2.99
CA ARG A 102 -7.36 2.76 -2.96
C ARG A 102 -8.79 2.54 -3.49
N ASP A 103 -8.90 1.98 -4.69
CA ASP A 103 -10.18 1.81 -5.36
C ASP A 103 -11.10 0.88 -4.56
N VAL A 104 -10.58 -0.26 -4.09
CA VAL A 104 -11.34 -1.22 -3.29
C VAL A 104 -11.80 -0.61 -1.96
N ASN A 105 -10.96 0.21 -1.30
CA ASN A 105 -11.35 0.82 -0.03
C ASN A 105 -12.36 1.96 -0.21
N HIS A 106 -12.22 2.80 -1.24
CA HIS A 106 -13.24 3.81 -1.55
C HIS A 106 -14.57 3.18 -1.90
N PHE A 107 -14.55 2.14 -2.75
CA PHE A 107 -15.74 1.34 -3.05
C PHE A 107 -16.38 0.77 -1.79
N ALA A 108 -15.58 0.15 -0.91
CA ALA A 108 -16.09 -0.46 0.30
C ALA A 108 -16.72 0.57 1.25
N SER A 109 -16.13 1.75 1.37
CA SER A 109 -16.72 2.87 2.08
C SER A 109 -18.09 3.24 1.52
N ASP A 110 -18.22 3.33 0.19
CA ASP A 110 -19.46 3.72 -0.48
C ASP A 110 -20.57 2.68 -0.31
N ILE A 111 -20.24 1.39 -0.43
CA ILE A 111 -21.17 0.28 -0.16
C ILE A 111 -21.69 0.34 1.27
N HIS A 112 -20.81 0.53 2.26
CA HIS A 112 -21.22 0.68 3.65
C HIS A 112 -22.03 1.96 3.88
N TYR A 113 -21.73 3.06 3.19
CA TYR A 113 -22.48 4.31 3.27
C TYR A 113 -23.92 4.13 2.73
N GLN A 114 -24.08 3.34 1.67
CA GLN A 114 -25.37 2.99 1.07
C GLN A 114 -26.16 1.95 1.90
N GLY A 115 -25.60 1.45 3.00
CA GLY A 115 -26.24 0.44 3.86
C GLY A 115 -26.22 -0.97 3.29
N MET A 116 -25.40 -1.20 2.24
CA MET A 116 -25.24 -2.51 1.61
C MET A 116 -24.10 -3.31 2.23
N GLN A 117 -24.01 -4.60 1.89
CA GLN A 117 -22.96 -5.50 2.34
C GLN A 117 -22.02 -5.86 1.18
N LEU A 118 -20.71 -5.84 1.44
CA LEU A 118 -19.67 -6.17 0.45
C LEU A 118 -19.84 -7.54 -0.20
N LYS A 119 -20.33 -8.53 0.57
CA LYS A 119 -20.58 -9.89 0.08
C LYS A 119 -21.61 -9.94 -1.05
N GLU A 120 -22.57 -9.01 -1.04
CA GLU A 120 -23.70 -8.95 -1.97
C GLU A 120 -23.49 -7.88 -3.05
N SER A 121 -22.47 -7.03 -2.88
CA SER A 121 -22.15 -5.92 -3.78
C SER A 121 -20.66 -5.95 -4.14
N PRO A 122 -20.22 -6.91 -4.97
CA PRO A 122 -18.83 -6.96 -5.40
C PRO A 122 -18.46 -5.75 -6.26
N ALA A 123 -17.21 -5.31 -6.18
CA ALA A 123 -16.70 -4.27 -7.08
C ALA A 123 -16.85 -4.72 -8.54
N PRO A 124 -17.36 -3.87 -9.44
CA PRO A 124 -17.42 -4.17 -10.86
C PRO A 124 -16.03 -4.48 -11.43
N ILE A 125 -15.98 -5.32 -12.46
CA ILE A 125 -14.74 -5.53 -13.22
C ILE A 125 -14.34 -4.20 -13.86
N GLY A 126 -13.11 -3.74 -13.58
CA GLY A 126 -12.60 -2.47 -14.11
C GLY A 126 -12.96 -1.23 -13.28
N TYR A 127 -13.38 -1.39 -12.03
CA TYR A 127 -13.57 -0.27 -11.11
C TYR A 127 -12.21 0.36 -10.76
N HIS A 128 -12.01 1.62 -11.20
CA HIS A 128 -10.80 2.43 -11.05
C HIS A 128 -11.12 3.92 -10.91
#